data_AF-A0A7V9ZZ19-F1
#
_entry.id   AF-A0A7V9ZZ19-F1
#
_cell.length_a   1.000
_cell.length_b   1.000
_cell.length_c   1.000
_cell.angle_alpha   90.00
_cell.angle_beta   90.00
_cell.angle_gamma   90.00
#
_symmetry.space_group_name_H-M   'P 1'
#
loop_
_entity.id
_entity.type
_entity.pdbx_description
1 polymer ?
#
loop_
_entity_poly.entity_id
_entity_poly.type
_entity_poly.pdbx_seq_one_letter_code
_entity_poly.pdbx_strand_id
1 'polypeptide(L)'
;MRGHEMGMGIHGEHVTAAPGGGYQTIATQRGEVTDVNDSSIAVKSEDGFTRTYSVDDNTLVNAGNQGIADVKKGDQVHVKAIVKDGKAAAVQVNDGTQVGRIHDRWMPPPPAPGTGTGTPPN
;
A
#
# COMPACT_ATOMS: atom_id res chain seq x y z
N MET A 1 -17.10 -9.49 -0.43
CA MET A 1 -16.30 -10.67 -0.82
C MET A 1 -14.89 -10.18 -1.07
N ARG A 2 -13.94 -10.46 -0.17
CA ARG A 2 -12.53 -10.00 -0.27
C ARG A 2 -11.76 -11.02 -1.10
N GLY A 3 -11.39 -10.65 -2.32
CA GLY A 3 -10.68 -11.54 -3.24
C GLY A 3 -9.27 -11.87 -2.73
N HIS A 4 -8.98 -13.16 -2.62
CA HIS A 4 -7.67 -13.80 -2.72
C HIS A 4 -6.43 -12.98 -2.28
N GLU A 5 -6.35 -12.59 -1.00
CA GLU A 5 -5.04 -12.40 -0.38
C GLU A 5 -4.54 -13.77 0.08
N MET A 6 -3.90 -14.52 -0.83
CA MET A 6 -2.95 -15.57 -0.45
C MET A 6 -2.04 -14.95 0.62
N GLY A 7 -1.87 -15.60 1.78
CA GLY A 7 -1.19 -15.04 2.95
C GLY A 7 0.19 -14.44 2.65
N MET A 8 0.22 -13.15 2.30
CA MET A 8 1.43 -12.38 2.08
C MET A 8 1.87 -11.85 3.44
N GLY A 9 3.08 -12.18 3.85
CA GLY A 9 3.65 -11.73 5.12
C GLY A 9 3.50 -10.22 5.34
N ILE A 10 3.36 -9.82 6.60
CA ILE A 10 3.19 -8.42 7.00
C ILE A 10 4.47 -7.63 6.70
N HIS A 11 5.63 -8.24 6.90
CA HIS A 11 6.93 -7.75 6.46
C HIS A 11 7.83 -8.95 6.13
N GLY A 12 8.81 -8.77 5.26
CA GLY A 12 9.78 -9.82 4.95
C GLY A 12 10.80 -9.41 3.89
N GLU A 13 11.90 -10.15 3.86
CA GLU A 13 12.92 -10.03 2.82
C GLU A 13 13.14 -11.39 2.15
N HIS A 14 13.36 -11.38 0.85
CA HIS A 14 13.73 -12.57 0.09
C HIS A 14 14.72 -12.23 -1.01
N VAL A 15 15.56 -13.18 -1.37
CA VAL A 15 16.55 -13.02 -2.44
C VAL A 15 15.98 -13.55 -3.75
N THR A 16 16.15 -12.78 -4.84
CA THR A 16 15.71 -13.14 -6.20
C THR A 16 16.87 -12.99 -7.18
N ALA A 17 16.75 -13.60 -8.36
CA ALA A 17 17.67 -13.32 -9.46
C ALA A 17 17.51 -11.86 -9.93
N ALA A 18 18.63 -11.19 -10.18
CA ALA A 18 18.62 -9.81 -10.65
C ALA A 18 18.53 -9.73 -12.20
N PRO A 19 17.85 -8.71 -12.77
CA PRO A 19 17.89 -8.44 -14.21
C PRO A 19 19.32 -8.00 -14.58
N GLY A 20 20.08 -8.88 -15.23
CA GLY A 20 21.50 -8.67 -15.50
C GLY A 20 22.44 -9.69 -14.87
N GLY A 21 21.89 -10.67 -14.14
CA GLY A 21 22.66 -11.74 -13.51
C GLY A 21 22.98 -11.47 -12.04
N GLY A 22 23.33 -12.53 -11.32
CA GLY A 22 23.52 -12.47 -9.86
C GLY A 22 22.19 -12.41 -9.10
N TYR A 23 22.24 -11.84 -7.89
CA TYR A 23 21.13 -11.86 -6.94
C TYR A 23 20.86 -10.47 -6.37
N GLN A 24 19.61 -10.22 -6.00
CA GLN A 24 19.17 -9.02 -5.31
C GLN A 24 18.21 -9.36 -4.17
N THR A 25 18.24 -8.57 -3.11
CA THR A 25 17.29 -8.70 -1.99
C THR A 25 16.08 -7.82 -2.25
N ILE A 26 14.89 -8.41 -2.13
CA ILE A 26 13.61 -7.72 -2.20
C ILE A 26 13.00 -7.69 -0.81
N ALA A 27 12.69 -6.49 -0.33
CA ALA A 27 11.89 -6.28 0.87
C ALA A 27 10.43 -6.03 0.47
N THR A 28 9.51 -6.64 1.22
CA THR A 28 8.07 -6.37 1.16
C THR A 28 7.58 -5.97 2.54
N GLN A 29 6.77 -4.92 2.63
CA GLN A 29 6.19 -4.48 3.88
C GLN A 29 4.78 -3.94 3.66
N ARG A 30 3.87 -4.31 4.56
CA ARG A 30 2.53 -3.77 4.66
C ARG A 30 2.38 -3.04 5.99
N GLY A 31 1.77 -1.87 5.97
CA GLY A 31 1.55 -1.12 7.20
C GLY A 31 1.07 0.30 6.98
N GLU A 32 1.02 1.04 8.09
CA GLU A 32 0.64 2.44 8.14
C GLU A 32 1.81 3.33 7.76
N VAL A 33 1.56 4.37 6.97
CA VAL A 33 2.52 5.43 6.72
C VAL A 33 2.68 6.30 7.97
N THR A 34 3.89 6.34 8.53
CA THR A 34 4.19 7.16 9.71
C THR A 34 4.77 8.53 9.38
N ASP A 35 5.43 8.63 8.22
CA ASP A 35 5.98 9.86 7.66
C ASP A 35 6.14 9.73 6.13
N VAL A 36 6.01 10.83 5.39
CA VAL A 36 6.14 10.84 3.92
C VAL A 36 6.59 12.20 3.41
N ASN A 37 7.46 12.18 2.41
CA ASN A 37 7.82 13.33 1.58
C ASN A 37 8.03 12.90 0.13
N ASP A 38 8.42 13.83 -0.74
CA ASP A 38 8.54 13.62 -2.18
C ASP A 38 9.53 12.49 -2.57
N SER A 39 10.48 12.17 -1.70
CA SER A 39 11.57 11.21 -1.99
C SER A 39 11.67 10.06 -0.99
N SER A 40 10.77 9.98 -0.02
CA SER A 40 10.80 8.92 0.98
C SER A 40 9.48 8.69 1.68
N ILE A 41 9.31 7.45 2.14
CA ILE A 41 8.13 7.00 2.88
C ILE A 41 8.58 6.13 4.05
N ALA A 42 8.11 6.44 5.25
CA ALA A 42 8.29 5.63 6.44
C ALA A 42 7.02 4.82 6.71
N VAL A 43 7.16 3.51 6.87
CA VAL A 43 6.05 2.58 7.06
C VAL A 43 6.26 1.80 8.34
N LYS A 44 5.20 1.70 9.14
CA LYS A 44 5.14 0.86 10.34
C LYS A 44 4.14 -0.27 10.13
N SER A 45 4.62 -1.49 10.29
CA SER A 45 3.83 -2.71 10.23
C SER A 45 3.15 -3.03 11.56
N GLU A 46 2.16 -3.92 11.53
CA GLU A 46 1.38 -4.33 12.70
C GLU A 46 2.22 -5.04 13.77
N ASP A 47 3.29 -5.74 13.36
CA ASP A 47 4.28 -6.36 14.24
C ASP A 47 5.23 -5.35 14.90
N GLY A 48 5.09 -4.06 14.58
CA GLY A 48 5.93 -2.97 15.09
C GLY A 48 7.17 -2.68 14.27
N PHE A 49 7.46 -3.46 13.21
CA PHE A 49 8.58 -3.20 12.33
C PHE A 49 8.41 -1.86 11.61
N THR A 50 9.46 -1.04 11.62
CA THR A 50 9.47 0.27 10.95
C THR A 50 10.63 0.33 9.98
N ARG A 51 10.37 0.80 8.76
CA ARG A 51 11.41 1.05 7.77
C ARG A 51 11.07 2.27 6.93
N THR A 52 12.12 2.97 6.52
CA THR A 52 12.05 4.06 5.55
C THR A 52 12.53 3.58 4.19
N TYR A 53 11.79 3.92 3.16
CA TYR A 53 12.04 3.58 1.77
C TYR A 53 12.29 4.86 0.98
N SER A 54 13.30 4.86 0.12
CA SER A 54 13.49 5.93 -0.85
C SER A 54 12.51 5.75 -2.01
N VAL A 55 11.96 6.87 -2.48
CA VAL A 55 11.06 6.97 -3.62
C VAL A 55 11.74 7.85 -4.65
N ASP A 56 11.71 7.44 -5.91
CA ASP A 56 12.24 8.20 -7.04
C ASP A 56 11.31 8.09 -8.26
N ASP A 57 11.71 8.69 -9.38
CA ASP A 57 10.93 8.72 -10.62
C ASP A 57 10.71 7.32 -11.23
N ASN A 58 11.47 6.30 -10.82
CA ASN A 58 11.30 4.91 -11.25
C ASN A 58 10.41 4.10 -10.29
N THR A 59 9.98 4.67 -9.17
CA THR A 59 9.05 4.01 -8.25
C THR A 59 7.62 4.04 -8.81
N LEU A 60 7.00 2.88 -8.97
CA LEU A 60 5.59 2.80 -9.30
C LEU A 60 4.75 3.14 -8.05
N VAL A 61 4.17 4.33 -8.00
CA VAL A 61 3.30 4.76 -6.90
C VAL A 61 1.83 4.73 -7.31
N ASN A 62 1.07 3.88 -6.65
CA ASN A 62 -0.37 3.71 -6.84
C ASN A 62 -1.12 4.26 -5.62
N ALA A 63 -1.35 5.57 -5.60
CA ALA A 63 -2.06 6.29 -4.53
C ALA A 63 -3.04 7.35 -5.04
N GLY A 64 -3.21 7.44 -6.37
CA GLY A 64 -3.96 8.49 -7.04
C GLY A 64 -3.26 8.97 -8.28
N ASN A 65 -3.65 10.15 -8.77
CA ASN A 65 -3.14 10.70 -10.03
C ASN A 65 -1.84 11.50 -9.84
N GLN A 66 -1.42 11.77 -8.59
CA GLN A 66 -0.23 12.55 -8.26
C GLN A 66 0.89 11.70 -7.62
N GLY A 67 0.77 10.37 -7.65
CA GLY A 67 1.81 9.47 -7.14
C GLY A 67 2.06 9.65 -5.64
N ILE A 68 3.33 9.82 -5.24
CA ILE A 68 3.72 9.93 -3.83
C ILE A 68 3.11 11.14 -3.13
N ALA A 69 2.81 12.20 -3.88
CA ALA A 69 2.17 13.40 -3.36
C ALA A 69 0.72 13.15 -2.90
N ASP A 70 0.08 12.06 -3.32
CA ASP A 70 -1.25 11.67 -2.85
C ASP A 70 -1.21 10.84 -1.56
N VAL A 71 -0.10 10.15 -1.28
CA VAL A 71 0.09 9.38 -0.03
C VAL A 71 0.13 10.30 1.18
N LYS A 72 -0.54 9.94 2.27
CA LYS A 72 -0.54 10.68 3.54
C LYS A 72 -0.20 9.79 4.71
N LYS A 73 0.27 10.43 5.78
CA LYS A 73 0.39 9.80 7.09
C LYS A 73 -0.96 9.21 7.52
N GLY A 74 -0.94 7.97 7.99
CA GLY A 74 -2.14 7.21 8.37
C GLY A 74 -2.73 6.33 7.25
N ASP A 75 -2.32 6.52 5.99
CA ASP A 75 -2.75 5.64 4.91
C ASP A 75 -2.11 4.24 5.04
N GLN A 76 -2.83 3.21 4.59
CA GLN A 76 -2.38 1.83 4.60
C GLN A 76 -1.72 1.49 3.27
N VAL A 77 -0.43 1.17 3.30
CA VAL A 77 0.37 0.91 2.11
C VAL A 77 0.95 -0.49 2.07
N HIS A 78 1.19 -0.98 0.86
CA HIS A 78 2.03 -2.13 0.57
C HIS A 78 3.22 -1.68 -0.28
N VAL A 79 4.42 -1.80 0.29
CA VAL A 79 5.69 -1.41 -0.32
C VAL A 79 6.46 -2.66 -0.75
N LYS A 80 7.02 -2.61 -1.95
CA LYS A 80 8.06 -3.52 -2.43
C LYS A 80 9.30 -2.70 -2.76
N ALA A 81 10.45 -3.13 -2.27
CA ALA A 81 11.71 -2.40 -2.43
C ALA A 81 12.87 -3.35 -2.73
N ILE A 82 13.86 -2.86 -3.48
CA ILE A 82 15.16 -3.51 -3.63
C ILE A 82 16.05 -3.02 -2.49
N VAL A 83 16.65 -3.95 -1.75
CA VAL A 83 17.60 -3.64 -0.69
C VAL A 83 19.01 -3.80 -1.20
N LYS A 84 19.80 -2.73 -1.12
CA LYS A 84 21.21 -2.72 -1.47
C LYS A 84 21.98 -1.90 -0.45
N ASP A 85 23.05 -2.46 0.11
CA ASP A 85 23.90 -1.80 1.11
C ASP A 85 23.10 -1.24 2.31
N GLY A 86 22.06 -1.97 2.74
CA GLY A 86 21.16 -1.56 3.82
C GLY A 86 20.14 -0.47 3.47
N LYS A 87 20.16 0.04 2.22
CA LYS A 87 19.20 1.03 1.72
C LYS A 87 18.08 0.32 0.96
N ALA A 88 16.84 0.69 1.25
CA ALA A 88 15.66 0.12 0.59
C ALA A 88 15.09 1.12 -0.43
N ALA A 89 15.31 0.85 -1.71
CA ALA A 89 14.76 1.64 -2.81
C ALA A 89 13.41 1.07 -3.23
N ALA A 90 12.33 1.83 -3.05
CA ALA A 90 10.99 1.40 -3.41
C ALA A 90 10.89 1.22 -4.93
N VAL A 91 10.43 0.05 -5.35
CA VAL A 91 10.05 -0.20 -6.75
C VAL A 91 8.55 -0.11 -6.94
N GLN A 92 7.79 -0.33 -5.86
CA GLN A 92 6.34 -0.21 -5.87
C GLN A 92 5.81 0.23 -4.51
N VAL A 93 4.91 1.20 -4.51
CA VAL A 93 4.14 1.65 -3.35
C VAL A 93 2.67 1.62 -3.75
N ASN A 94 1.86 0.78 -3.10
CA ASN A 94 0.41 0.78 -3.30
C ASN A 94 -0.27 1.29 -2.04
N ASP A 95 -0.99 2.40 -2.15
CA ASP A 95 -1.85 2.95 -1.09
C ASP A 95 -3.25 2.37 -1.23
N GLY A 96 -3.54 1.37 -0.41
CA GLY A 96 -4.85 0.72 -0.39
C GLY A 96 -5.97 1.64 0.08
N THR A 97 -5.66 2.64 0.89
CA THR A 97 -6.63 3.60 1.40
C THR A 97 -7.09 4.54 0.28
N GLN A 98 -6.17 5.18 -0.44
CA GLN A 98 -6.52 6.05 -1.54
C GLN A 98 -7.12 5.30 -2.73
N VAL A 99 -6.54 4.16 -3.10
CA VAL A 99 -7.09 3.32 -4.18
C VAL A 99 -8.53 2.90 -3.84
N GLY A 100 -8.81 2.55 -2.58
CA GLY A 100 -10.17 2.27 -2.10
C GLY A 100 -11.10 3.48 -2.24
N ARG A 101 -10.69 4.67 -1.78
CA ARG A 101 -11.50 5.90 -1.91
C ARG A 101 -11.80 6.25 -3.37
N ILE A 102 -10.84 6.05 -4.28
CA ILE A 102 -11.03 6.27 -5.71
C ILE A 102 -11.98 5.22 -6.29
N HIS A 103 -11.80 3.95 -5.92
CA HIS A 103 -12.68 2.87 -6.36
C HIS A 103 -14.13 3.13 -5.97
N ASP A 104 -14.39 3.47 -4.70
CA ASP A 104 -15.73 3.75 -4.17
C ASP A 104 -16.43 4.92 -4.89
N ARG A 105 -15.66 5.86 -5.44
CA ARG A 105 -16.19 6.98 -6.24
C ARG A 105 -16.78 6.52 -7.57
N TRP A 106 -16.16 5.54 -8.22
CA TRP A 106 -16.59 5.04 -9.53
C TRP A 106 -17.52 3.85 -9.45
N MET A 107 -17.37 3.05 -8.40
CA MET A 107 -18.12 1.84 -8.12
C MET A 107 -18.60 1.88 -6.67
N PRO A 108 -19.60 2.74 -6.36
CA PRO A 108 -20.15 2.79 -5.02
C PRO A 108 -20.77 1.43 -4.65
N PRO A 109 -20.66 1.01 -3.38
CA PRO A 109 -21.32 -0.21 -2.94
C PRO A 109 -22.84 -0.08 -3.14
N PRO A 110 -23.54 -1.18 -3.49
CA PRO A 110 -24.98 -1.13 -3.62
C PRO A 110 -25.60 -0.66 -2.30
N PRO A 111 -26.72 0.10 -2.35
CA PRO A 111 -27.39 0.54 -1.13
C PRO A 111 -27.75 -0.68 -0.28
N ALA A 112 -27.56 -0.54 1.04
CA ALA A 112 -27.91 -1.61 1.98
C ALA A 112 -29.38 -2.01 1.79
N PRO A 113 -29.73 -3.31 1.87
CA PRO A 113 -31.12 -3.74 1.88
C PRO A 113 -31.89 -2.97 2.97
N GLY A 114 -32.95 -2.26 2.56
CA GLY A 114 -33.55 -1.20 3.35
C GLY A 114 -34.05 -1.65 4.74
N THR A 115 -33.68 -0.89 5.77
CA THR A 115 -34.51 -0.75 6.97
C THR A 115 -35.75 0.06 6.60
N GLY A 116 -36.73 -0.59 5.97
CA GLY A 116 -38.06 -0.03 5.80
C GLY A 116 -38.72 0.09 7.18
N THR A 117 -38.70 1.29 7.76
CA THR A 117 -39.59 1.64 8.86
C THR A 117 -41.00 1.77 8.30
N GLY A 118 -41.70 0.64 8.18
CA GLY A 118 -43.14 0.61 7.98
C GLY A 118 -43.83 1.06 9.26
N THR A 119 -44.17 2.35 9.36
CA THR A 119 -45.22 2.80 10.29
C THR A 119 -46.55 2.56 9.59
N PRO A 120 -47.46 1.71 10.11
CA PRO A 120 -48.79 1.58 9.54
C PRO A 120 -49.60 2.84 9.86
N PRO A 121 -50.40 3.37 8.91
CA PRO A 121 -51.35 4.44 9.22
C PRO A 121 -52.56 3.90 9.99
N ASN A 122 -52.97 4.65 11.01
CA ASN A 122 -54.34 4.64 11.56
C ASN A 122 -55.11 5.78 10.92
#